data_AF-A0A381MZU1-F1
#
_entry.id   AF-A0A381MZU1-F1
#
_cell.length_a   1.000
_cell.length_b   1.000
_cell.length_c   1.000
_cell.angle_alpha   90.00
_cell.angle_beta   90.00
_cell.angle_gamma   90.00
#
_symmetry.space_group_name_H-M   'P 1'
#
loop_
_entity.id
_entity.type
_entity.pdbx_description
1 polymer ?
#
loop_
_entity_poly.entity_id
_entity_poly.type
_entity_poly.pdbx_seq_one_letter_code
_entity_poly.pdbx_strand_id
1 'polypeptide(L)'
;VGPASLVGSPGPGSTVRAPISVLPTASEEQTMAVPKKKTSKAKGRSRRASAWTLGRAARSACDRCGATKRPHRICGNCGWYAGRQAVDVD
;
A
#
# COMPACT_ATOMS: atom_id res chain seq x y z
N VAL A 1 -22.65 46.99 -19.05
CA VAL A 1 -21.79 47.02 -17.85
C VAL A 1 -20.87 45.80 -17.90
N GLY A 2 -19.83 45.82 -18.76
CA GLY A 2 -18.48 46.24 -18.40
C GLY A 2 -17.63 45.01 -18.03
N PRO A 3 -16.64 44.58 -18.82
CA PRO A 3 -15.77 43.45 -18.49
C PRO A 3 -14.66 43.89 -17.54
N ALA A 4 -14.48 43.18 -16.42
CA ALA A 4 -13.36 43.44 -15.52
C ALA A 4 -12.09 42.75 -16.05
N SER A 5 -11.23 43.58 -16.63
CA SER A 5 -9.90 43.29 -17.14
C SER A 5 -8.91 42.83 -16.07
N LEU A 6 -8.03 41.95 -16.53
CA LEU A 6 -6.63 41.72 -16.18
C LEU A 6 -5.89 42.88 -15.47
N VAL A 7 -5.20 42.56 -14.38
CA VAL A 7 -3.83 43.01 -14.00
C VAL A 7 -3.24 41.85 -13.18
N GLY A 8 -2.04 41.29 -13.36
CA GLY A 8 -0.74 41.85 -13.73
C GLY A 8 0.24 41.58 -12.57
N SER A 9 1.09 40.56 -12.70
CA SER A 9 2.29 40.26 -11.86
C SER A 9 3.32 41.42 -11.89
N PRO A 10 4.53 41.41 -11.24
CA PRO A 10 5.23 40.44 -10.38
C PRO A 10 5.88 41.08 -9.09
N GLY A 11 6.64 40.29 -8.32
CA GLY A 11 7.29 40.68 -7.05
C GLY A 11 8.44 41.70 -7.13
N PRO A 12 9.11 42.01 -6.00
CA PRO A 12 10.48 41.50 -5.83
C PRO A 12 10.88 41.24 -4.36
N GLY A 13 11.98 40.53 -4.18
CA GLY A 13 12.98 41.00 -3.22
C GLY A 13 13.28 40.12 -2.01
N SER A 14 14.45 39.50 -2.11
CA SER A 14 15.41 39.19 -1.04
C SER A 14 15.01 38.14 0.01
N THR A 15 15.34 36.90 -0.33
CA THR A 15 16.38 36.12 0.37
C THR A 15 16.90 36.74 1.68
N VAL A 16 16.25 36.45 2.81
CA VAL A 16 17.01 36.31 4.07
C VAL A 16 17.43 34.85 4.13
N ARG A 17 18.63 34.63 3.60
CA ARG A 17 19.40 33.39 3.70
C ARG A 17 19.70 33.18 5.17
N ALA A 18 18.87 32.39 5.86
CA ALA A 18 19.13 31.99 7.23
C ALA A 18 20.50 31.28 7.30
N PRO A 19 21.33 31.55 8.32
CA PRO A 19 22.66 30.97 8.42
C PRO A 19 22.57 29.45 8.62
N ILE A 20 23.17 28.74 7.66
CA ILE A 20 23.48 27.32 7.73
C ILE A 20 24.66 27.16 8.71
N SER A 21 24.39 27.23 10.01
CA SER A 21 25.41 26.92 11.02
C SER A 21 24.78 26.71 12.40
N VAL A 22 24.04 25.63 12.56
CA VAL A 22 24.07 24.90 13.83
C VAL A 22 24.10 23.41 13.47
N LEU A 23 25.32 22.88 13.37
CA LEU A 23 25.53 21.45 13.52
C LEU A 23 24.98 21.07 14.90
N PRO A 24 24.09 20.08 15.03
CA PRO A 24 23.79 19.55 16.36
C PRO A 24 25.09 19.03 16.95
N THR A 25 25.48 19.65 18.07
CA THR A 25 26.61 19.24 18.89
C THR A 25 26.45 17.79 19.28
N ALA A 26 27.54 17.03 19.19
CA ALA A 26 27.67 15.64 19.53
C ALA A 26 27.21 15.34 20.98
N SER A 27 25.91 15.15 21.15
CA SER A 27 25.25 14.49 22.28
C SER A 27 23.82 14.11 21.87
N GLU A 28 23.67 13.56 20.67
CA GLU A 28 22.48 12.78 20.29
C GLU A 28 22.63 11.38 20.85
N GLU A 29 22.50 11.29 22.17
CA GLU A 29 22.29 10.03 22.86
C GLU A 29 20.97 9.45 22.36
N GLN A 30 21.09 8.56 21.38
CA GLN A 30 20.01 7.72 20.92
C GLN A 30 19.53 6.88 22.11
N THR A 31 18.52 7.38 22.80
CA THR A 31 17.66 6.58 23.66
C THR A 31 16.92 5.62 22.72
N MET A 32 17.58 4.52 22.37
CA MET A 32 16.99 3.48 21.54
C MET A 32 15.68 3.07 22.21
N ALA A 33 14.58 3.15 21.48
CA ALA A 33 13.25 2.85 21.99
C ALA A 33 13.14 1.35 22.34
N VAL A 34 13.56 0.99 23.55
CA VAL A 34 13.53 -0.38 24.05
C VAL A 34 12.20 -0.63 24.77
N PRO A 35 11.50 -1.75 24.49
CA PRO A 35 10.31 -2.14 25.24
C PRO A 35 10.61 -2.21 26.74
N LYS A 36 9.92 -1.37 27.53
CA LYS A 36 10.15 -1.28 28.99
C LYS A 36 9.90 -2.59 29.73
N LYS A 37 8.97 -3.42 29.24
CA LYS A 37 8.57 -4.71 29.82
C LYS A 37 8.24 -5.72 28.73
N LYS A 38 8.40 -7.01 29.06
CA LYS A 38 7.94 -8.12 28.23
C LYS A 38 6.41 -8.10 28.12
N THR A 39 5.88 -8.21 26.90
CA THR A 39 4.43 -8.29 26.68
C THR A 39 3.87 -9.61 27.22
N SER A 40 2.74 -9.56 27.93
CA SER A 40 2.08 -10.77 28.45
C SER A 40 1.58 -11.68 27.32
N LYS A 41 1.44 -12.98 27.61
CA LYS A 41 0.93 -13.97 26.64
C LYS A 41 -0.45 -13.59 26.11
N ALA A 42 -1.33 -13.08 26.99
CA ALA A 42 -2.66 -12.62 26.62
C ALA A 42 -2.61 -11.44 25.64
N LYS A 43 -1.86 -10.38 25.98
CA LYS A 43 -1.72 -9.18 25.12
C LYS A 43 -1.08 -9.51 23.76
N GLY A 44 -0.13 -10.44 23.72
CA GLY A 44 0.42 -10.95 22.46
C GLY A 44 -0.61 -11.70 21.61
N ARG A 45 -1.43 -12.58 22.22
CA ARG A 45 -2.48 -13.33 21.50
C ARG A 45 -3.57 -12.40 20.96
N SER A 46 -4.07 -11.46 21.76
CA SER A 46 -5.12 -10.52 21.31
C SER A 46 -4.67 -9.67 20.12
N ARG A 47 -3.41 -9.21 20.13
CA ARG A 47 -2.84 -8.44 19.02
C ARG A 47 -2.75 -9.25 17.73
N ARG A 48 -2.30 -10.50 17.80
CA ARG A 48 -2.22 -11.38 16.61
C ARG A 48 -3.61 -11.77 16.13
N ALA A 49 -4.54 -12.07 17.03
CA ALA A 49 -5.90 -12.46 16.65
C ALA A 49 -6.61 -11.34 15.87
N SER A 50 -6.44 -10.08 16.29
CA SER A 50 -7.02 -8.93 15.60
C SER A 50 -6.34 -8.60 14.28
N ALA A 51 -5.01 -8.73 14.20
CA ALA A 51 -4.25 -8.28 13.02
C ALA A 51 -3.94 -9.38 11.99
N TRP A 52 -3.90 -10.65 12.38
CA TRP A 52 -3.38 -11.76 11.55
C TRP A 52 -4.48 -12.73 11.10
N THR A 53 -5.66 -12.20 10.75
CA THR A 53 -6.73 -13.02 10.17
C THR A 53 -6.52 -13.12 8.67
N LEU A 54 -6.45 -14.34 8.13
CA LEU A 54 -6.35 -14.58 6.70
C LEU A 54 -7.73 -14.55 6.06
N GLY A 55 -7.90 -13.70 5.04
CA GLY A 55 -9.10 -13.69 4.22
C GLY A 55 -9.19 -14.92 3.31
N ARG A 56 -10.40 -15.25 2.85
CA ARG A 56 -10.58 -16.28 1.82
C ARG A 56 -10.02 -15.77 0.49
N ALA A 57 -9.23 -16.61 -0.19
CA ALA A 57 -8.77 -16.30 -1.54
C ALA A 57 -9.97 -16.16 -2.49
N ALA A 58 -9.89 -15.20 -3.42
CA ALA A 58 -10.90 -14.99 -4.44
C ALA A 58 -11.06 -16.23 -5.33
N ARG A 59 -12.31 -16.62 -5.56
CA ARG A 59 -12.70 -17.77 -6.38
C ARG A 59 -13.78 -17.32 -7.37
N SER A 60 -13.66 -17.77 -8.62
CA SER A 60 -14.61 -17.50 -9.71
C SER A 60 -15.01 -18.81 -10.37
N ALA A 61 -16.25 -18.93 -10.84
CA ALA A 61 -16.66 -20.07 -11.65
C ALA A 61 -16.01 -20.00 -13.05
N CYS A 62 -15.81 -21.15 -13.68
CA CYS A 62 -15.41 -21.24 -15.08
C CYS A 62 -16.66 -21.24 -15.97
N ASP A 63 -16.64 -20.41 -17.01
CA ASP A 63 -17.80 -20.23 -17.92
C ASP A 63 -18.15 -21.48 -18.73
N ARG A 64 -17.21 -22.44 -18.88
CA ARG A 64 -17.41 -23.66 -19.67
C ARG A 64 -17.75 -24.88 -18.83
N CYS A 65 -16.94 -25.18 -17.81
CA CYS A 65 -17.08 -26.40 -17.01
C CYS A 65 -17.73 -26.18 -15.63
N GLY A 66 -18.02 -24.92 -15.25
CA GLY A 66 -18.57 -24.60 -13.93
C GLY A 66 -17.61 -24.80 -12.75
N ALA A 67 -16.40 -25.33 -12.98
CA ALA A 67 -15.43 -25.58 -11.93
C ALA A 67 -14.96 -24.27 -11.26
N THR A 68 -14.71 -24.34 -9.96
CA THR A 68 -14.17 -23.20 -9.21
C THR A 68 -12.69 -22.98 -9.55
N LYS A 69 -12.37 -21.83 -10.11
CA LYS A 69 -11.01 -21.43 -10.48
C LYS A 69 -10.58 -20.13 -9.79
N ARG A 70 -9.29 -19.84 -9.84
CA ARG A 70 -8.78 -18.50 -9.47
C ARG A 70 -9.11 -17.50 -10.58
N PRO A 71 -9.49 -16.25 -10.24
CA PRO A 71 -9.69 -15.21 -11.25
C PRO A 71 -8.39 -14.92 -12.01
N HIS A 72 -8.52 -14.50 -13.27
CA HIS A 72 -7.40 -14.20 -14.20
C HIS A 72 -6.42 -15.37 -14.45
N ARG A 73 -6.84 -16.62 -14.20
CA ARG A 73 -6.09 -17.83 -14.56
C ARG A 73 -6.88 -18.68 -15.55
N ILE A 74 -6.15 -19.45 -16.34
CA ILE A 74 -6.69 -20.51 -17.21
C ILE A 74 -7.32 -21.58 -16.29
N CYS A 75 -8.46 -22.14 -16.71
CA CYS A 75 -9.06 -23.23 -15.95
C CYS A 75 -8.20 -24.49 -16.08
N GLY A 76 -7.68 -25.01 -14.97
CA GLY A 76 -6.89 -26.25 -14.97
C GLY A 76 -7.68 -27.52 -15.30
N ASN A 77 -9.01 -27.45 -15.35
CA ASN A 77 -9.87 -28.59 -15.67
C ASN A 77 -10.29 -28.64 -17.14
N CYS A 78 -10.24 -27.52 -17.87
CA CYS A 78 -10.66 -27.51 -19.28
C CYS A 78 -9.67 -26.82 -20.21
N GLY A 79 -8.65 -26.11 -19.69
CA GLY A 79 -7.65 -25.43 -20.53
C GLY A 79 -8.15 -24.16 -21.21
N TRP A 80 -9.39 -23.73 -20.94
CA TRP A 80 -10.00 -22.56 -21.57
C TRP A 80 -9.84 -21.28 -20.76
N TYR A 81 -9.60 -20.18 -21.48
CA TYR A 81 -9.60 -18.80 -20.95
C TYR A 81 -10.13 -17.83 -22.01
N ALA A 82 -11.06 -16.95 -21.63
CA ALA A 82 -11.63 -15.91 -22.50
C ALA A 82 -12.10 -16.44 -23.87
N GLY A 83 -12.79 -17.59 -23.87
CA GLY A 83 -13.35 -18.18 -25.10
C GLY A 83 -12.35 -18.90 -26.01
N ARG A 84 -11.07 -18.98 -25.64
CA ARG A 84 -10.02 -19.69 -26.41
C ARG A 84 -9.39 -20.82 -25.60
N GLN A 85 -9.02 -21.90 -26.28
CA GLN A 85 -8.25 -23.00 -25.70
C GLN A 85 -6.80 -22.55 -25.63
N ALA A 86 -6.30 -22.38 -24.42
CA ALA A 86 -4.94 -21.90 -24.18
C ALA A 86 -3.99 -23.05 -23.83
N VAL A 87 -4.53 -24.15 -23.30
CA VAL A 87 -3.78 -25.35 -22.90
C VAL A 87 -4.58 -26.56 -23.39
N ASP A 88 -3.88 -27.53 -23.99
CA ASP A 88 -4.45 -28.85 -24.21
C ASP A 88 -4.34 -29.62 -22.89
N VAL A 89 -5.48 -30.04 -22.35
CA VAL A 89 -5.56 -30.72 -21.06
C VAL A 89 -6.02 -32.14 -21.36
N ASP A 90 -5.09 -33.10 -21.26
CA ASP A 90 -5.33 -34.53 -21.38
C ASP A 90 -6.27 -35.09 -20.30
#